data_AF-A0A6F9Y705-F1
#
_entry.id   AF-A0A6F9Y705-F1
#
_cell.length_a   1.000
_cell.length_b   1.000
_cell.length_c   1.000
_cell.angle_alpha   90.00
_cell.angle_beta   90.00
_cell.angle_gamma   90.00
#
_symmetry.space_group_name_H-M   'P 1'
#
loop_
_entity.id
_entity.type
_entity.pdbx_description
1 polymer ?
#
loop_
_entity_poly.entity_id
_entity_poly.type
_entity_poly.pdbx_seq_one_letter_code
_entity_poly.pdbx_strand_id
1 'polypeptide(L)'
;MNEQAEESYLQQLLVDAKKSATEKSIELMYHLMCNQIFWDGNKRTATLIANKYMIDNGIGLINIPLDYWAEWNQLIADYYYDNDMCKLKEWTYKVGIQGIDTYQRK
;
A
#
# COMPACT_ATOMS: atom_id res chain seq x y z
N MET A 1 -14.20 -12.93 -7.17
CA MET A 1 -14.20 -11.96 -6.07
C MET A 1 -15.64 -11.63 -5.72
N ASN A 2 -16.03 -11.68 -4.45
CA ASN A 2 -17.36 -11.25 -4.01
C ASN A 2 -17.27 -9.74 -3.72
N GLU A 3 -17.95 -8.92 -4.53
CA GLU A 3 -17.93 -7.45 -4.43
C GLU A 3 -18.29 -6.97 -3.02
N GLN A 4 -19.31 -7.56 -2.40
CA GLN A 4 -19.77 -7.16 -1.08
C GLN A 4 -18.77 -7.53 0.03
N ALA A 5 -18.06 -8.65 -0.12
CA ALA A 5 -17.00 -9.02 0.80
C ALA A 5 -15.79 -8.07 0.68
N GLU A 6 -15.45 -7.66 -0.55
CA GLU A 6 -14.37 -6.71 -0.82
C GLU A 6 -14.69 -5.32 -0.24
N GLU A 7 -15.91 -4.82 -0.48
CA GLU A 7 -16.36 -3.56 0.09
C GLU A 7 -16.30 -3.59 1.62
N SER A 8 -16.78 -4.68 2.23
CA SER A 8 -16.76 -4.86 3.68
C SER A 8 -15.33 -4.84 4.23
N TYR A 9 -14.39 -5.53 3.58
CA TYR A 9 -12.98 -5.52 3.97
C TYR A 9 -12.39 -4.11 3.91
N LEU A 10 -12.57 -3.40 2.80
CA LEU A 10 -12.02 -2.07 2.59
C LEU A 10 -12.58 -1.06 3.60
N GLN A 11 -13.88 -1.11 3.87
CA GLN A 11 -14.50 -0.27 4.90
C GLN A 11 -13.91 -0.55 6.28
N GLN A 12 -13.79 -1.83 6.66
CA GLN A 12 -13.21 -2.22 7.96
C GLN A 12 -11.77 -1.75 8.10
N LEU A 13 -10.95 -1.91 7.05
CA LEU A 13 -9.57 -1.45 7.04
C LEU A 13 -9.46 0.06 7.30
N LEU A 14 -10.26 0.86 6.60
CA LEU A 14 -10.14 2.32 6.66
C LEU A 14 -10.64 2.91 7.99
N VAL A 15 -11.62 2.28 8.65
CA VAL A 15 -12.15 2.74 9.94
C VAL A 15 -11.44 2.17 11.17
N ASP A 16 -10.53 1.20 10.99
CA ASP A 16 -9.80 0.58 12.11
C ASP A 16 -8.96 1.61 12.88
N ALA A 17 -9.38 1.95 14.10
CA ALA A 17 -8.69 2.94 14.93
C ALA A 17 -7.34 2.44 15.49
N LYS A 18 -7.05 1.15 15.41
CA LYS A 18 -5.78 0.57 15.89
C LYS A 18 -4.65 0.73 14.87
N LYS A 19 -4.98 0.97 13.61
CA LYS A 19 -4.01 1.10 12.52
C LYS A 19 -3.70 2.56 12.21
N SER A 20 -2.41 2.85 12.04
CA SER A 20 -1.99 4.16 11.55
C SER A 20 -2.47 4.41 10.12
N ALA A 21 -2.55 5.67 9.69
CA ALA A 21 -2.89 5.99 8.31
C ALA A 21 -1.88 5.38 7.31
N THR A 22 -0.59 5.32 7.67
CA THR A 22 0.43 4.64 6.87
C THR A 22 0.16 3.14 6.77
N GLU A 23 -0.26 2.51 7.86
CA GLU A 23 -0.53 1.06 7.89
C GLU A 23 -1.72 0.73 6.98
N LYS A 24 -2.79 1.52 7.10
CA LYS A 24 -3.96 1.43 6.24
C LYS A 24 -3.60 1.60 4.77
N SER A 25 -2.77 2.59 4.43
CA SER A 25 -2.31 2.80 3.05
C SER A 25 -1.54 1.61 2.50
N ILE A 26 -0.62 1.04 3.29
CA ILE A 26 0.19 -0.10 2.84
C ILE A 26 -0.68 -1.34 2.65
N GLU A 27 -1.56 -1.64 3.61
CA GLU A 27 -2.47 -2.79 3.52
C GLU A 27 -3.46 -2.64 2.35
N LEU A 28 -4.00 -1.43 2.16
CA LEU A 28 -4.86 -1.10 1.02
C LEU A 28 -4.13 -1.33 -0.30
N MET A 29 -2.89 -0.86 -0.40
CA MET A 29 -2.10 -1.01 -1.62
C MET A 29 -1.92 -2.49 -1.98
N TYR A 30 -1.42 -3.31 -1.05
CA TYR A 30 -1.09 -4.69 -1.37
C TYR A 30 -2.31 -5.59 -1.54
N HIS A 31 -3.37 -5.37 -0.77
CA HIS A 31 -4.65 -6.06 -0.97
C HIS A 31 -5.17 -5.85 -2.40
N LEU A 32 -5.22 -4.59 -2.86
CA LEU A 32 -5.66 -4.26 -4.22
C LEU A 32 -4.71 -4.79 -5.30
N MET A 33 -3.40 -4.83 -5.04
CA MET A 33 -2.42 -5.40 -5.99
C MET A 33 -2.64 -6.89 -6.23
N CYS A 34 -2.92 -7.67 -5.17
CA CYS A 34 -3.10 -9.12 -5.26
C CYS A 34 -4.49 -9.53 -5.74
N ASN A 35 -5.53 -8.74 -5.43
CA ASN A 35 -6.91 -9.03 -5.83
C ASN A 35 -7.17 -8.86 -7.34
N GLN A 36 -6.32 -8.11 -8.04
CA GLN A 36 -6.35 -7.96 -9.50
C GLN A 36 -7.75 -7.65 -10.07
N ILE A 37 -8.40 -6.62 -9.52
CA ILE A 37 -9.78 -6.23 -9.88
C ILE A 37 -9.90 -5.81 -11.35
N PHE A 38 -8.85 -5.22 -11.92
CA PHE A 38 -8.80 -4.74 -13.30
C PHE A 38 -8.07 -5.71 -14.22
N TRP A 39 -8.39 -5.64 -15.52
CA TRP A 39 -7.70 -6.40 -16.57
C TRP A 39 -6.19 -6.11 -16.67
N ASP A 40 -5.82 -4.83 -16.51
CA ASP A 40 -4.44 -4.37 -16.37
C ASP A 40 -4.43 -3.14 -15.45
N GLY A 41 -3.26 -2.80 -14.91
CA GLY A 41 -3.04 -1.56 -14.18
C GLY A 41 -3.20 -1.68 -12.67
N ASN A 42 -3.50 -2.85 -12.11
CA ASN A 42 -3.73 -3.05 -10.68
C ASN A 42 -2.64 -2.44 -9.79
N LYS A 43 -1.35 -2.68 -10.09
CA LYS A 43 -0.23 -2.08 -9.33
C LYS A 43 -0.23 -0.55 -9.36
N ARG A 44 -0.49 0.04 -10.53
CA ARG A 44 -0.54 1.50 -10.72
C ARG A 44 -1.73 2.10 -9.96
N THR A 45 -2.92 1.50 -10.11
CA THR A 45 -4.15 1.95 -9.44
C THR A 45 -4.05 1.82 -7.92
N ALA A 46 -3.56 0.69 -7.42
CA ALA A 46 -3.37 0.47 -5.98
C ALA A 46 -2.39 1.48 -5.38
N THR A 47 -1.25 1.73 -6.05
CA THR A 47 -0.27 2.73 -5.61
C THR A 47 -0.88 4.13 -5.58
N LEU A 48 -1.65 4.50 -6.62
CA LEU A 48 -2.31 5.80 -6.71
C LEU A 48 -3.31 6.01 -5.57
N ILE A 49 -4.16 5.02 -5.28
CA ILE A 49 -5.18 5.10 -4.23
C ILE A 49 -4.52 5.17 -2.84
N ALA A 50 -3.50 4.34 -2.59
CA ALA A 50 -2.78 4.35 -1.31
C ALA A 50 -2.07 5.70 -1.07
N ASN A 51 -1.46 6.28 -2.10
CA ASN A 51 -0.83 7.59 -2.03
C ASN A 51 -1.83 8.72 -1.87
N LYS A 52 -3.02 8.64 -2.50
CA LYS A 52 -4.10 9.57 -2.22
C LYS A 52 -4.47 9.57 -0.74
N TYR A 53 -4.64 8.38 -0.15
CA TYR A 53 -4.94 8.26 1.28
C TYR A 53 -3.81 8.83 2.16
N MET A 54 -2.54 8.59 1.81
CA MET A 54 -1.41 9.17 2.55
C MET A 54 -1.37 10.69 2.49
N ILE A 55 -1.61 11.28 1.30
CA ILE A 55 -1.61 12.72 1.10
C ILE A 55 -2.73 13.39 1.88
N ASP A 56 -3.94 12.83 1.82
CA ASP A 56 -5.10 13.34 2.57
C ASP A 56 -4.87 13.37 4.09
N ASN A 57 -4.06 12.44 4.60
CA ASN A 57 -3.71 12.35 6.01
C ASN A 57 -2.41 13.10 6.37
N GLY A 58 -1.75 13.75 5.42
CA GLY A 58 -0.55 14.57 5.66
C GLY A 58 0.70 13.78 6.07
N ILE A 59 0.77 12.49 5.73
CA ILE A 59 1.84 11.57 6.21
C ILE A 59 2.93 11.27 5.16
N GLY A 60 2.85 11.89 3.97
CA GLY A 60 3.82 11.71 2.89
C GLY A 60 3.28 10.84 1.76
N LEU A 61 4.15 10.01 1.16
CA LEU A 61 3.80 9.10 0.07
C LEU A 61 4.63 7.81 0.10
N ILE A 62 4.09 6.75 -0.50
CA ILE A 62 4.78 5.50 -0.82
C ILE A 62 5.48 5.67 -2.17
N ASN A 63 6.80 5.49 -2.18
CA ASN A 63 7.62 5.50 -3.38
C ASN A 63 8.76 4.48 -3.24
N ILE A 64 8.70 3.43 -4.06
CA ILE A 64 9.70 2.36 -4.07
C ILE A 64 10.81 2.73 -5.06
N PRO A 65 12.07 2.94 -4.61
CA PRO A 65 13.17 3.28 -5.50
C PRO A 65 13.41 2.16 -6.53
N LEU A 66 13.80 2.54 -7.74
CA LEU A 66 13.96 1.61 -8.87
C LEU A 66 14.88 0.43 -8.56
N ASP A 67 15.98 0.68 -7.82
CA ASP A 67 16.96 -0.35 -7.46
C ASP A 67 16.37 -1.47 -6.58
N TYR A 68 15.23 -1.20 -5.92
CA TYR A 68 14.53 -2.16 -5.06
C TYR A 68 13.37 -2.87 -5.76
N TRP A 69 13.08 -2.59 -7.04
CA TRP A 69 11.91 -3.16 -7.72
C TRP A 69 11.97 -4.68 -7.86
N ALA A 70 13.16 -5.27 -8.01
CA ALA A 70 13.29 -6.72 -8.09
C ALA A 70 12.87 -7.39 -6.76
N GLU A 71 13.38 -6.89 -5.63
CA GLU A 71 13.03 -7.36 -4.29
C GLU A 71 11.55 -7.11 -3.99
N TRP A 72 11.05 -5.92 -4.32
CA TRP A 72 9.65 -5.55 -4.12
C TRP A 72 8.69 -6.49 -4.87
N ASN A 73 8.99 -6.80 -6.14
CA ASN A 73 8.17 -7.74 -6.93
C ASN A 73 8.23 -9.16 -6.37
N GLN A 74 9.38 -9.60 -5.83
CA GLN A 74 9.48 -10.89 -5.16
C GLN A 74 8.62 -10.94 -3.90
N LEU A 75 8.67 -9.91 -3.05
CA LEU A 75 7.84 -9.85 -1.84
C LEU A 75 6.33 -9.81 -2.15
N ILE A 76 5.92 -9.14 -3.24
CA ILE A 76 4.53 -9.19 -3.73
C ILE A 76 4.17 -10.60 -4.18
N ALA A 77 5.07 -11.28 -4.90
CA ALA A 77 4.84 -12.65 -5.34
C ALA A 77 4.72 -13.61 -4.14
N ASP A 78 5.60 -13.48 -3.15
CA ASP A 78 5.55 -14.28 -1.92
C ASP A 78 4.19 -14.09 -1.21
N TYR A 79 3.77 -12.83 -1.01
CA TYR A 79 2.46 -12.51 -0.43
C TYR A 79 1.30 -13.12 -1.24
N TYR A 80 1.39 -13.10 -2.57
CA TYR A 80 0.38 -13.72 -3.43
C TYR A 80 0.27 -15.24 -3.19
N TYR A 81 1.38 -15.92 -2.88
CA TYR A 81 1.40 -17.37 -2.68
C TYR A 81 1.07 -17.81 -1.24
N ASP A 82 1.57 -17.10 -0.24
CA ASP A 82 1.42 -17.47 1.18
C ASP A 82 0.30 -16.72 1.92
N ASN A 83 -0.26 -15.67 1.30
CA ASN A 83 -1.28 -14.79 1.86
C ASN A 83 -0.84 -14.11 3.19
N ASP A 84 0.47 -13.98 3.41
CA ASP A 84 1.07 -13.29 4.57
C ASP A 84 1.73 -11.97 4.14
N MET A 85 1.05 -10.85 4.45
CA MET A 85 1.53 -9.52 4.11
C MET A 85 2.61 -9.00 5.08
N CYS A 86 2.88 -9.67 6.21
CA CYS A 86 3.67 -9.10 7.30
C CYS A 86 5.06 -8.63 6.85
N LYS A 87 5.78 -9.47 6.10
CA LYS A 87 7.13 -9.17 5.58
C LYS A 87 7.11 -8.00 4.60
N LEU A 88 6.19 -8.04 3.64
CA LEU A 88 6.04 -7.01 2.61
C LEU A 88 5.67 -5.66 3.22
N LYS A 89 4.75 -5.66 4.21
CA LYS A 89 4.38 -4.46 4.96
C LYS A 89 5.57 -3.87 5.71
N GLU A 90 6.28 -4.68 6.50
CA GLU A 90 7.45 -4.24 7.26
C GLU A 90 8.56 -3.69 6.36
N TRP A 91 8.85 -4.36 5.25
CA TRP A 91 9.82 -3.92 4.26
C TRP A 91 9.43 -2.56 3.65
N THR A 92 8.16 -2.40 3.29
CA THR A 92 7.64 -1.16 2.71
C THR A 92 7.75 0.00 3.68
N TYR A 93 7.47 -0.24 4.97
CA TYR A 93 7.67 0.76 6.01
C TYR A 93 9.11 1.27 6.07
N LYS A 94 10.09 0.37 5.92
CA LYS A 94 11.52 0.68 6.03
C LYS A 94 12.08 1.35 4.78
N VAL A 95 11.66 0.91 3.60
CA VAL A 95 12.30 1.28 2.31
C VAL A 95 11.45 2.24 1.48
N GLY A 96 10.12 2.14 1.59
CA GLY A 96 9.18 2.74 0.64
C GLY A 96 8.49 4.00 1.12
N ILE A 97 8.58 4.37 2.41
CA ILE A 97 7.90 5.56 2.94
C ILE A 97 8.79 6.79 2.78
N GLN A 98 8.28 7.77 2.04
CA GLN A 98 8.89 9.09 1.92
C GLN A 98 8.03 10.10 2.68
N GLY A 99 8.59 10.67 3.73
CA GLY A 99 7.94 11.71 4.53
C GLY A 99 7.83 13.03 3.77
N ILE A 100 7.10 13.97 4.35
CA ILE A 100 7.14 15.36 3.91
C ILE A 100 8.45 15.95 4.45
N ASP A 101 9.49 16.01 3.62
CA ASP A 101 10.58 16.96 3.88
C ASP A 101 9.98 18.36 3.84
N THR A 102 9.74 18.92 5.02
CA THR A 102 9.36 20.33 5.14
C THR A 102 10.55 21.15 4.65
N TYR A 103 10.53 21.54 3.38
CA TYR A 103 11.43 22.55 2.85
C TYR A 103 11.24 23.81 3.70
N GLN A 104 12.12 24.03 4.67
CA GLN A 104 12.37 25.37 5.19
C GLN A 104 12.97 26.17 4.04
N ARG A 105 12.13 26.89 3.30
CA ARG A 105 12.63 27.97 2.44
C ARG A 105 13.31 28.96 3.37
N LYS A 106 14.63 29.10 3.21
CA LYS A 106 15.37 30.26 3.68
C LYS A 106 14.85 31.53 3.01
#